data_AF-A0A7K2YQE6-F1
#
_entry.id   AF-A0A7K2YQE6-F1
#
_cell.length_a   1.000
_cell.length_b   1.000
_cell.length_c   1.000
_cell.angle_alpha   90.00
_cell.angle_beta   90.00
_cell.angle_gamma   90.00
#
_symmetry.space_group_name_H-M   'P 1'
#
loop_
_entity.id
_entity.type
_entity.pdbx_description
1 polymer ?
#
loop_
_entity_poly.entity_id
_entity_poly.type
_entity_poly.pdbx_seq_one_letter_code
_entity_poly.pdbx_strand_id
1 'polypeptide(L)'
;MSAWGNFAIQTAGPLLGVLVGGAIAAMVARWQTAKTLTTQAWLASSQQLADARLARAERDHERAVNASNRLLERLADLYSWLPSLPDVSEDVPRLSPQARENCSTALASIRRGMHTEIFLIPEPAARERYRILVQLAYDVAWRGVGRGNHERQIRDVTNYLRYVQHSLEAVIEGKPLPELASPPVLDRADPTAWQPPNLPPHWGDPADGN
;
A
#
# COMPACT_ATOMS: atom_id res chain seq x y z
N MET A 1 11.52 99.26 26.96
CA MET A 1 10.31 98.42 27.09
C MET A 1 9.81 98.22 25.66
N SER A 2 9.92 97.07 25.00
CA SER A 2 9.34 95.77 25.32
C SER A 2 10.16 94.62 24.72
N ALA A 3 10.91 93.93 25.58
CA ALA A 3 11.56 92.67 25.28
C ALA A 3 10.55 91.52 25.48
N TRP A 4 9.65 91.32 24.51
CA TRP A 4 8.70 90.19 24.51
C TRP A 4 8.45 89.57 23.12
N GLY A 5 9.25 89.94 22.11
CA GLY A 5 9.06 89.46 20.72
C GLY A 5 9.85 88.22 20.30
N ASN A 6 10.81 87.73 21.11
CA ASN A 6 11.79 86.73 20.68
C ASN A 6 11.76 85.39 21.44
N PHE A 7 10.67 85.04 22.13
CA PHE A 7 10.57 83.78 22.88
C PHE A 7 9.71 82.68 22.24
N ALA A 8 9.12 82.91 21.07
CA ALA A 8 8.20 81.94 20.46
C ALA A 8 8.80 81.04 19.36
N ILE A 9 10.05 81.26 18.91
CA ILE A 9 10.59 80.54 17.74
C ILE A 9 11.66 79.49 18.09
N GLN A 10 12.19 79.43 19.31
CA GLN A 10 13.32 78.54 19.62
C GLN A 10 13.03 77.27 20.44
N THR A 11 11.76 76.91 20.66
CA THR A 11 11.40 75.67 21.39
C THR A 11 10.46 74.72 20.62
N ALA A 12 9.96 75.12 19.44
CA ALA A 12 9.04 74.27 18.66
C ALA A 12 9.74 73.20 17.79
N GLY A 13 11.01 73.42 17.43
CA GLY A 13 11.79 72.49 16.60
C GLY A 13 12.01 71.09 17.20
N PRO A 14 12.48 70.94 18.46
CA PRO A 14 12.77 69.63 19.02
C PRO A 14 11.52 68.83 19.39
N LEU A 15 10.42 69.48 19.76
CA LEU A 15 9.15 68.79 20.11
C LEU A 15 8.41 68.26 18.87
N LEU A 16 8.46 68.98 17.74
CA LEU A 16 7.92 68.49 16.47
C LEU A 16 8.76 67.34 15.89
N GLY A 17 10.08 67.38 16.02
CA GLY A 17 10.97 66.28 15.61
C GLY A 17 10.71 64.98 16.38
N VAL A 18 10.41 65.06 17.68
CA VAL A 18 10.07 63.90 18.52
C VAL A 18 8.70 63.31 18.18
N LEU A 19 7.68 64.16 17.90
CA LEU A 19 6.36 63.68 17.51
C LEU A 19 6.34 63.03 16.12
N VAL A 20 7.03 63.63 15.15
CA VAL A 20 7.17 63.07 13.80
C VAL A 20 8.02 61.80 13.82
N GLY A 21 9.13 61.79 14.57
CA GLY A 21 9.97 60.60 14.76
C GLY A 21 9.22 59.46 15.44
N GLY A 22 8.42 59.75 16.47
CA GLY A 22 7.58 58.76 17.16
C GLY A 22 6.49 58.16 16.28
N ALA A 23 5.84 58.97 15.44
CA ALA A 23 4.84 58.49 14.47
C ALA A 23 5.45 57.58 13.40
N ILE A 24 6.63 57.94 12.87
CA ILE A 24 7.37 57.11 11.90
C ILE A 24 7.81 55.80 12.55
N ALA A 25 8.35 55.84 13.77
CA ALA A 25 8.75 54.64 14.51
C ALA A 25 7.57 53.69 14.75
N ALA A 26 6.41 54.22 15.15
CA ALA A 26 5.19 53.43 15.34
C ALA A 26 4.71 52.78 14.03
N MET A 27 4.78 53.51 12.90
CA MET A 27 4.41 52.98 11.59
C MET A 27 5.35 51.86 11.13
N VAL A 28 6.67 52.03 11.30
CA VAL A 28 7.68 51.00 10.97
C VAL A 28 7.49 49.76 11.84
N ALA A 29 7.30 49.93 13.15
CA ALA A 29 7.04 48.83 14.07
C ALA A 29 5.79 48.05 13.66
N ARG A 30 4.70 48.74 13.31
CA ARG A 30 3.46 48.09 12.85
C ARG A 30 3.63 47.33 11.53
N TRP A 31 4.41 47.87 10.59
CA TRP A 31 4.74 47.19 9.34
C TRP A 31 5.61 45.95 9.55
N GLN A 32 6.62 46.03 10.41
CA GLN A 32 7.46 44.89 10.79
C GLN A 32 6.61 43.80 11.45
N THR A 33 5.73 44.15 12.39
CA THR A 33 4.81 43.20 13.02
C THR A 33 3.85 42.57 12.01
N ALA A 34 3.26 43.36 11.10
CA ALA A 34 2.37 42.83 10.07
C ALA A 34 3.08 41.81 9.16
N LYS A 35 4.32 42.09 8.74
CA LYS A 35 5.14 41.15 7.97
C LYS A 35 5.46 39.86 8.74
N THR A 36 5.79 39.98 10.01
CA THR A 36 6.07 38.80 10.86
C THR A 36 4.81 37.94 11.00
N LEU A 37 3.65 38.54 11.25
CA LEU A 37 2.38 37.83 11.36
C LEU A 37 2.00 37.11 10.05
N THR A 38 2.18 37.75 8.89
CA THR A 38 1.89 37.09 7.60
C THR A 38 2.81 35.90 7.35
N THR A 39 4.09 36.04 7.72
CA THR A 39 5.08 34.97 7.53
C THR A 39 4.80 33.80 8.48
N GLN A 40 4.44 34.08 9.73
CA GLN A 40 4.04 33.07 10.71
C GLN A 40 2.74 32.36 10.30
N ALA A 41 1.74 33.09 9.79
CA ALA A 41 0.51 32.48 9.29
C ALA A 41 0.76 31.57 8.09
N TRP A 42 1.62 31.99 7.15
CA TRP A 42 2.02 31.15 6.02
C TRP A 42 2.75 29.89 6.49
N LEU A 43 3.73 30.02 7.41
CA LEU A 43 4.44 28.87 7.97
C LEU A 43 3.49 27.91 8.69
N ALA A 44 2.59 28.41 9.54
CA ALA A 44 1.60 27.60 10.24
C ALA A 44 0.68 26.84 9.27
N SER A 45 0.18 27.51 8.22
CA SER A 45 -0.64 26.83 7.20
C SER A 45 0.15 25.79 6.40
N SER A 46 1.42 26.06 6.10
CA SER A 46 2.30 25.09 5.41
C SER A 46 2.59 23.85 6.26
N GLN A 47 2.81 24.03 7.57
CA GLN A 47 2.99 22.95 8.54
C GLN A 47 1.73 22.11 8.67
N GLN A 48 0.56 22.74 8.85
CA GLN A 48 -0.73 22.03 8.89
C GLN A 48 -0.99 21.19 7.65
N LEU A 49 -0.63 21.69 6.46
CA LEU A 49 -0.75 20.92 5.22
C LEU A 49 0.23 19.75 5.15
N ALA A 50 1.46 19.92 5.64
CA ALA A 50 2.44 18.84 5.72
C ALA A 50 1.98 17.75 6.70
N ASP A 51 1.54 18.13 7.89
CA ASP A 51 1.02 17.22 8.91
C ASP A 51 -0.22 16.47 8.40
N ALA A 52 -1.13 17.17 7.73
CA ALA A 52 -2.31 16.56 7.13
C ALA A 52 -1.95 15.56 6.02
N ARG A 53 -0.85 15.77 5.28
CA ARG A 53 -0.36 14.82 4.26
C ARG A 53 0.26 13.60 4.88
N LEU A 54 1.10 13.77 5.91
CA LEU A 54 1.71 12.67 6.65
C LEU A 54 0.64 11.79 7.30
N ALA A 55 -0.32 12.39 8.00
CA ALA A 55 -1.41 11.66 8.64
C ALA A 55 -2.32 10.93 7.63
N ARG A 56 -2.40 11.39 6.37
CA ARG A 56 -3.11 10.66 5.29
C ARG A 56 -2.28 9.49 4.81
N ALA A 57 -0.99 9.70 4.56
CA ALA A 57 -0.08 8.65 4.12
C ALA A 57 0.00 7.49 5.13
N GLU A 58 0.07 7.80 6.43
CA GLU A 58 0.04 6.81 7.51
C GLU A 58 -1.25 5.99 7.49
N ARG A 59 -2.41 6.65 7.42
CA ARG A 59 -3.72 5.97 7.35
C ARG A 59 -3.86 5.09 6.11
N ASP A 60 -3.36 5.55 4.96
CA ASP A 60 -3.41 4.79 3.72
C ASP A 60 -2.47 3.58 3.79
N HIS A 61 -1.29 3.73 4.40
CA HIS A 61 -0.39 2.61 4.68
C HIS A 61 -1.01 1.59 5.64
N GLU A 62 -1.61 2.03 6.76
CA GLU A 62 -2.32 1.13 7.70
C GLU A 62 -3.46 0.36 7.03
N ARG A 63 -4.22 0.99 6.13
CA ARG A 63 -5.26 0.32 5.34
C ARG A 63 -4.66 -0.73 4.41
N ALA A 64 -3.55 -0.42 3.75
CA ALA A 64 -2.85 -1.35 2.87
C ALA A 64 -2.30 -2.56 3.63
N VAL A 65 -1.70 -2.34 4.81
CA VAL A 65 -1.22 -3.40 5.70
C VAL A 65 -2.36 -4.31 6.14
N ASN A 66 -3.46 -3.72 6.64
CA ASN A 66 -4.63 -4.49 7.07
C ASN A 66 -5.27 -5.29 5.92
N ALA A 67 -5.35 -4.69 4.73
CA ALA A 67 -5.82 -5.38 3.53
C ALA A 67 -4.91 -6.55 3.15
N SER A 68 -3.59 -6.34 3.16
CA SER A 68 -2.60 -7.36 2.82
C SER A 68 -2.64 -8.53 3.81
N ASN A 69 -2.73 -8.27 5.11
CA ASN A 69 -2.89 -9.31 6.13
C ASN A 69 -4.14 -10.17 5.90
N ARG A 70 -5.29 -9.55 5.65
CA ARG A 70 -6.53 -10.29 5.33
C ARG A 70 -6.39 -11.12 4.07
N LEU A 71 -5.70 -10.61 3.04
CA LEU A 71 -5.45 -11.39 1.84
C LEU A 71 -4.52 -12.57 2.13
N LEU A 72 -3.46 -12.37 2.94
CA LEU A 72 -2.55 -13.45 3.36
C LEU A 72 -3.28 -14.56 4.13
N GLU A 73 -4.18 -14.22 5.05
CA GLU A 73 -5.02 -15.19 5.76
C GLU A 73 -5.83 -16.06 4.78
N ARG A 74 -6.50 -15.43 3.81
CA ARG A 74 -7.26 -16.14 2.77
C ARG A 74 -6.36 -17.03 1.89
N LEU A 75 -5.13 -16.59 1.62
CA LEU A 75 -4.16 -17.39 0.86
C LEU A 75 -3.64 -18.57 1.67
N ALA A 76 -3.46 -18.43 2.98
CA ALA A 76 -3.08 -19.53 3.86
C ALA A 76 -4.17 -20.62 3.93
N ASP A 77 -5.44 -20.19 3.98
CA ASP A 77 -6.58 -21.11 3.86
C ASP A 77 -6.54 -21.86 2.53
N LEU A 78 -6.41 -21.13 1.40
CA LEU A 78 -6.33 -21.77 0.08
C LEU A 78 -5.16 -22.75 0.01
N TYR A 79 -3.98 -22.35 0.47
CA TYR A 79 -2.78 -23.19 0.47
C TYR A 79 -3.02 -24.55 1.13
N SER A 80 -3.71 -24.55 2.27
CA SER A 80 -4.04 -25.77 3.03
C SER A 80 -5.00 -26.71 2.27
N TRP A 81 -5.85 -26.16 1.40
CA TRP A 81 -6.88 -26.91 0.67
C TRP A 81 -6.60 -27.09 -0.82
N LEU A 82 -5.50 -26.53 -1.37
CA LEU A 82 -5.10 -26.70 -2.77
C LEU A 82 -4.95 -28.17 -3.21
N PRO A 83 -4.35 -29.07 -2.41
CA PRO A 83 -4.30 -30.49 -2.74
C PRO A 83 -5.68 -31.15 -2.85
N SER A 84 -6.72 -30.50 -2.29
CA SER A 84 -8.09 -30.96 -2.34
C SER A 84 -8.87 -30.44 -3.55
N LEU A 85 -8.19 -29.81 -4.53
CA LEU A 85 -8.82 -29.38 -5.76
C LEU A 85 -9.38 -30.58 -6.54
N PRO A 86 -10.66 -30.50 -6.98
CA PRO A 86 -11.28 -31.60 -7.70
C PRO A 86 -10.55 -31.83 -9.03
N ASP A 87 -10.11 -33.06 -9.25
CA ASP A 87 -9.66 -33.47 -10.59
C ASP A 87 -10.91 -33.83 -11.40
N VAL A 88 -11.34 -32.90 -12.25
CA VAL A 88 -12.50 -33.09 -13.13
C VAL A 88 -12.26 -34.12 -14.24
N SER A 89 -11.04 -34.65 -14.37
CA SER A 89 -10.72 -35.76 -15.27
C SER A 89 -10.97 -37.13 -14.67
N GLU A 90 -11.20 -37.21 -13.35
CA GLU A 90 -11.51 -38.47 -12.68
C GLU A 90 -13.01 -38.74 -12.60
N ASP A 91 -13.41 -39.95 -13.02
CA ASP A 91 -14.80 -40.40 -12.94
C ASP A 91 -15.27 -40.60 -11.48
N VAL A 92 -14.34 -40.85 -10.55
CA VAL A 92 -14.62 -41.06 -9.12
C VAL A 92 -13.83 -40.04 -8.29
N PRO A 93 -14.48 -39.20 -7.46
CA PRO A 93 -13.79 -38.27 -6.59
C PRO A 93 -12.95 -39.03 -5.55
N ARG A 94 -11.64 -38.79 -5.53
CA ARG A 94 -10.73 -39.34 -4.49
C ARG A 94 -10.89 -38.69 -3.12
N LEU A 95 -11.41 -37.48 -3.07
CA LEU A 95 -11.41 -36.63 -1.87
C LEU A 95 -12.75 -36.65 -1.14
N SER A 96 -12.70 -36.50 0.19
CA SER A 96 -13.90 -36.44 1.01
C SER A 96 -14.79 -35.25 0.62
N PRO A 97 -16.12 -35.33 0.78
CA PRO A 97 -17.03 -34.20 0.54
C PRO A 97 -16.62 -32.94 1.31
N GLN A 98 -16.18 -33.10 2.56
CA GLN A 98 -15.75 -32.00 3.42
C GLN A 98 -14.49 -31.29 2.88
N ALA A 99 -13.50 -32.03 2.39
CA ALA A 99 -12.28 -31.44 1.82
C ALA A 99 -12.60 -30.58 0.58
N ARG A 100 -13.53 -31.05 -0.26
CA ARG A 100 -14.00 -30.30 -1.44
C ARG A 100 -14.77 -29.03 -1.06
N GLU A 101 -15.62 -29.11 -0.04
CA GLU A 101 -16.36 -27.95 0.48
C GLU A 101 -15.42 -26.88 1.04
N ASN A 102 -14.41 -27.29 1.82
CA ASN A 102 -13.39 -26.38 2.35
C ASN A 102 -12.58 -25.72 1.22
N CYS A 103 -12.18 -26.49 0.20
CA CYS A 103 -11.48 -25.96 -0.97
C CYS A 103 -12.33 -24.95 -1.75
N SER A 104 -13.60 -25.28 -2.00
CA SER A 104 -14.56 -24.37 -2.64
C SER A 104 -14.76 -23.07 -1.84
N THR A 105 -14.85 -23.19 -0.52
CA THR A 105 -14.94 -22.05 0.41
C THR A 105 -13.70 -21.17 0.34
N ALA A 106 -12.50 -21.77 0.33
CA ALA A 106 -11.25 -21.04 0.20
C ALA A 106 -11.13 -20.32 -1.16
N LEU A 107 -11.49 -20.98 -2.27
CA LEU A 107 -11.56 -20.36 -3.60
C LEU A 107 -12.54 -19.17 -3.65
N ALA A 108 -13.73 -19.33 -3.05
CA ALA A 108 -14.69 -18.24 -2.94
C ALA A 108 -14.15 -17.07 -2.08
N SER A 109 -13.40 -17.39 -1.02
CA SER A 109 -12.78 -16.43 -0.11
C SER A 109 -11.74 -15.56 -0.83
N ILE A 110 -10.80 -16.15 -1.58
CA ILE A 110 -9.81 -15.38 -2.34
C ILE A 110 -10.45 -14.54 -3.46
N ARG A 111 -11.50 -15.07 -4.10
CA ARG A 111 -12.24 -14.31 -5.12
C ARG A 111 -12.95 -13.12 -4.50
N ARG A 112 -13.50 -13.26 -3.29
CA ARG A 112 -14.03 -12.12 -2.53
C ARG A 112 -12.93 -11.10 -2.25
N GLY A 113 -11.76 -11.57 -1.81
CA GLY A 113 -10.55 -10.75 -1.62
C GLY A 113 -10.22 -9.84 -2.81
N MET A 114 -10.33 -10.39 -4.01
CA MET A 114 -10.13 -9.67 -5.29
C MET A 114 -11.17 -8.55 -5.52
N HIS A 115 -12.34 -8.62 -4.92
CA HIS A 115 -13.41 -7.62 -5.06
C HIS A 115 -13.46 -6.63 -3.90
N THR A 116 -12.80 -6.91 -2.77
CA THR A 116 -12.86 -6.07 -1.57
C THR A 116 -11.50 -5.49 -1.19
N GLU A 117 -10.56 -6.31 -0.73
CA GLU A 117 -9.31 -5.84 -0.13
C GLU A 117 -8.26 -5.42 -1.18
N ILE A 118 -8.26 -6.01 -2.38
CA ILE A 118 -7.20 -5.77 -3.36
C ILE A 118 -7.08 -4.30 -3.79
N PHE A 119 -8.17 -3.53 -3.74
CA PHE A 119 -8.19 -2.12 -4.14
C PHE A 119 -7.52 -1.19 -3.12
N LEU A 120 -7.33 -1.68 -1.89
CA LEU A 120 -6.66 -0.96 -0.82
C LEU A 120 -5.14 -1.11 -0.88
N ILE A 121 -4.62 -2.00 -1.73
CA ILE A 121 -3.19 -2.16 -1.96
C ILE A 121 -2.73 -1.12 -2.98
N PRO A 122 -1.78 -0.22 -2.66
CA PRO A 122 -1.35 0.84 -3.57
C PRO A 122 -0.53 0.31 -4.76
N GLU A 123 0.22 -0.77 -4.61
CA GLU A 123 1.12 -1.33 -5.61
C GLU A 123 0.36 -2.05 -6.74
N PRO A 124 0.38 -1.53 -7.99
CA PRO A 124 -0.35 -2.15 -9.10
C PRO A 124 0.12 -3.58 -9.42
N ALA A 125 1.43 -3.84 -9.29
CA ALA A 125 2.00 -5.16 -9.57
C ALA A 125 1.54 -6.21 -8.55
N ALA A 126 1.45 -5.87 -7.25
CA ALA A 126 0.92 -6.79 -6.24
C ALA A 126 -0.57 -7.10 -6.50
N ARG A 127 -1.36 -6.08 -6.88
CA ARG A 127 -2.76 -6.29 -7.27
C ARG A 127 -2.91 -7.26 -8.43
N GLU A 128 -2.08 -7.10 -9.45
CA GLU A 128 -2.14 -7.93 -10.65
C GLU A 128 -1.72 -9.37 -10.36
N ARG A 129 -0.64 -9.57 -9.60
CA ARG A 129 -0.19 -10.91 -9.18
C ARG A 129 -1.30 -11.67 -8.45
N TYR A 130 -2.02 -11.00 -7.55
CA TYR A 130 -3.16 -11.60 -6.85
C TYR A 130 -4.31 -11.98 -7.81
N ARG A 131 -4.66 -11.12 -8.77
CA ARG A 131 -5.72 -11.44 -9.75
C ARG A 131 -5.36 -12.66 -10.59
N ILE A 132 -4.11 -12.72 -11.05
CA ILE A 132 -3.59 -13.86 -11.80
C ILE A 132 -3.68 -15.13 -10.96
N LEU A 133 -3.31 -15.09 -9.68
CA LEU A 133 -3.43 -16.25 -8.79
C LEU A 133 -4.88 -16.73 -8.68
N VAL A 134 -5.83 -15.82 -8.46
CA VAL A 134 -7.26 -16.17 -8.41
C VAL A 134 -7.68 -16.83 -9.72
N GLN A 135 -7.27 -16.28 -10.87
CA GLN A 135 -7.57 -16.88 -12.17
C GLN A 135 -6.99 -18.29 -12.30
N LEU A 136 -5.70 -18.48 -11.99
CA LEU A 136 -5.03 -19.78 -12.07
C LEU A 136 -5.69 -20.82 -11.19
N ALA A 137 -6.01 -20.48 -9.94
CA ALA A 137 -6.66 -21.39 -9.01
C ALA A 137 -8.05 -21.84 -9.54
N TYR A 138 -8.82 -20.93 -10.14
CA TYR A 138 -10.11 -21.26 -10.75
C TYR A 138 -9.98 -22.06 -12.05
N ASP A 139 -8.97 -21.75 -12.89
CA ASP A 139 -8.72 -22.48 -14.13
C ASP A 139 -8.32 -23.94 -13.83
N VAL A 140 -7.48 -24.18 -12.81
CA VAL A 140 -7.18 -25.54 -12.33
C VAL A 140 -8.41 -26.21 -11.72
N ALA A 141 -9.18 -25.51 -10.88
CA ALA A 141 -10.34 -26.08 -10.19
C ALA A 141 -11.49 -26.50 -11.12
N TRP A 142 -11.78 -25.72 -12.15
CA TRP A 142 -13.04 -25.84 -12.89
C TRP A 142 -12.90 -26.11 -14.39
N ARG A 143 -11.77 -25.77 -15.01
CA ARG A 143 -11.62 -25.93 -16.46
C ARG A 143 -10.96 -27.24 -16.86
N GLY A 144 -10.43 -28.03 -15.92
CA GLY A 144 -9.79 -29.31 -16.23
C GLY A 144 -8.65 -29.16 -17.24
N VAL A 145 -8.00 -28.00 -17.21
CA VAL A 145 -6.87 -27.64 -18.06
C VAL A 145 -5.81 -28.73 -17.91
N GLY A 146 -5.25 -29.27 -19.00
CA GLY A 146 -4.24 -30.33 -18.98
C GLY A 146 -4.60 -31.67 -18.30
N ARG A 147 -5.52 -32.46 -18.90
CA ARG A 147 -5.74 -33.87 -18.54
C ARG A 147 -4.40 -34.62 -18.38
N GLY A 148 -4.13 -35.15 -17.19
CA GLY A 148 -2.92 -35.91 -16.88
C GLY A 148 -1.77 -35.15 -16.20
N ASN A 149 -1.89 -33.83 -15.96
CA ASN A 149 -0.87 -33.02 -15.27
C ASN A 149 -1.39 -32.28 -14.02
N HIS A 150 -2.50 -32.74 -13.43
CA HIS A 150 -3.17 -32.09 -12.30
C HIS A 150 -2.24 -31.83 -11.12
N GLU A 151 -1.41 -32.81 -10.76
CA GLU A 151 -0.45 -32.67 -9.65
C GLU A 151 0.57 -31.55 -9.91
N ARG A 152 1.11 -31.48 -11.13
CA ARG A 152 2.02 -30.38 -11.52
C ARG A 152 1.29 -29.03 -11.46
N GLN A 153 0.05 -28.95 -11.95
CA GLN A 153 -0.71 -27.71 -11.94
C GLN A 153 -1.04 -27.24 -10.52
N ILE A 154 -1.36 -28.16 -9.61
CA ILE A 154 -1.48 -27.85 -8.18
C ILE A 154 -0.16 -27.25 -7.69
N ARG A 155 1.00 -27.89 -7.98
CA ARG A 155 2.31 -27.36 -7.60
C ARG A 155 2.59 -25.98 -8.22
N ASP A 156 2.22 -25.75 -9.48
CA ASP A 156 2.35 -24.45 -10.15
C ASP A 156 1.56 -23.36 -9.43
N VAL A 157 0.29 -23.64 -9.10
CA VAL A 157 -0.57 -22.71 -8.35
C VAL A 157 -0.03 -22.49 -6.93
N THR A 158 0.43 -23.55 -6.26
CA THR A 158 1.02 -23.47 -4.92
C THR A 158 2.26 -22.56 -4.91
N ASN A 159 3.17 -22.74 -5.87
CA ASN A 159 4.38 -21.91 -5.96
C ASN A 159 4.05 -20.46 -6.33
N TYR A 160 3.07 -20.26 -7.22
CA TYR A 160 2.60 -18.91 -7.55
C TYR A 160 1.89 -18.25 -6.37
N LEU A 161 1.14 -19.00 -5.57
CA LEU A 161 0.51 -18.52 -4.35
C LEU A 161 1.55 -17.99 -3.37
N ARG A 162 2.62 -18.75 -3.13
CA ARG A 162 3.74 -18.30 -2.29
C ARG A 162 4.36 -17.01 -2.83
N TYR A 163 4.51 -16.89 -4.15
CA TYR A 163 5.03 -15.68 -4.79
C TYR A 163 4.12 -14.46 -4.57
N VAL A 164 2.80 -14.67 -4.55
CA VAL A 164 1.86 -13.63 -4.15
C VAL A 164 1.97 -13.32 -2.66
N GLN A 165 2.10 -14.31 -1.78
CA GLN A 165 2.31 -14.08 -0.34
C GLN A 165 3.54 -13.21 -0.09
N HIS A 166 4.67 -13.55 -0.71
CA HIS A 166 5.90 -12.76 -0.60
C HIS A 166 5.75 -11.34 -1.16
N SER A 167 4.94 -11.16 -2.21
CA SER A 167 4.61 -9.83 -2.73
C SER A 167 3.77 -9.01 -1.74
N LEU A 168 2.82 -9.63 -1.03
CA LEU A 168 1.97 -8.97 -0.03
C LEU A 168 2.76 -8.66 1.26
N GLU A 169 3.67 -9.54 1.68
CA GLU A 169 4.60 -9.29 2.78
C GLU A 169 5.47 -8.06 2.48
N ALA A 170 6.00 -7.94 1.26
CA ALA A 170 6.77 -6.75 0.86
C ALA A 170 5.94 -5.45 0.95
N VAL A 171 4.63 -5.49 0.64
CA VAL A 171 3.72 -4.35 0.83
C VAL A 171 3.59 -4.00 2.31
N ILE A 172 3.43 -5.00 3.18
CA ILE A 172 3.32 -4.80 4.63
C ILE A 172 4.60 -4.17 5.18
N GLU A 173 5.76 -4.66 4.76
CA GLU A 173 7.06 -4.21 5.22
C GLU A 173 7.53 -2.90 4.56
N GLY A 174 6.80 -2.38 3.57
CA GLY A 174 7.22 -1.22 2.77
C GLY A 174 8.50 -1.48 1.96
N LYS A 175 8.79 -2.74 1.63
CA LYS A 175 9.96 -3.17 0.86
C LYS A 175 9.65 -3.20 -0.64
N PRO A 176 10.67 -3.13 -1.52
CA PRO A 176 10.46 -3.36 -2.94
C PRO A 176 9.84 -4.73 -3.17
N LEU A 177 8.86 -4.80 -4.07
CA LEU A 177 8.25 -6.05 -4.48
C LEU A 177 9.30 -7.00 -5.09
N PRO A 178 9.13 -8.33 -4.95
CA PRO A 178 10.01 -9.28 -5.60
C PRO A 178 9.97 -9.09 -7.12
N GLU A 179 11.05 -9.48 -7.80
CA GLU A 179 11.20 -9.34 -9.25
C GLU A 179 10.00 -9.95 -9.98
N LEU A 180 9.58 -9.30 -11.07
CA LEU A 180 8.45 -9.76 -11.86
C LEU A 180 8.76 -11.11 -12.51
N ALA A 181 7.97 -12.12 -12.14
CA ALA A 181 8.01 -13.43 -12.77
C ALA A 181 6.82 -13.59 -13.74
N SER A 182 7.05 -14.21 -14.89
CA SER A 182 5.95 -14.61 -15.78
C SER A 182 5.10 -15.67 -15.09
N PRO A 183 3.76 -15.58 -15.14
CA PRO A 183 2.89 -16.54 -14.47
C PRO A 183 2.98 -17.94 -15.12
N PRO A 184 2.63 -19.00 -14.37
CA PRO A 184 2.60 -20.36 -14.90
C PRO A 184 1.63 -20.51 -16.06
N VAL A 185 2.05 -21.24 -17.08
CA VAL A 185 1.20 -21.66 -18.20
C VAL A 185 0.71 -23.08 -17.92
N LEU A 186 -0.57 -23.23 -17.56
CA LEU A 186 -1.13 -24.50 -17.06
C LEU A 186 -1.14 -25.64 -18.10
N ASP A 187 -1.28 -25.29 -19.39
CA ASP A 187 -1.32 -26.24 -20.53
C ASP A 187 0.05 -26.58 -21.13
N ARG A 188 1.15 -26.19 -20.49
CA ARG A 188 2.49 -26.49 -21.02
C ARG A 188 2.81 -27.99 -20.97
N ALA A 189 3.63 -28.42 -21.93
CA ALA A 189 4.14 -29.78 -22.01
C ALA A 189 5.23 -30.09 -20.98
N ASP A 190 5.94 -29.06 -20.51
CA ASP A 190 7.01 -29.19 -19.52
C ASP A 190 6.48 -29.79 -18.20
N PRO A 191 7.05 -30.91 -17.71
CA PRO A 191 6.63 -31.52 -16.46
C PRO A 191 7.11 -30.76 -15.21
N THR A 192 8.08 -29.84 -15.35
CA THR A 192 8.67 -29.13 -14.20
C THR A 192 7.70 -28.11 -13.61
N ALA A 193 7.54 -28.13 -12.28
CA ALA A 193 6.72 -27.16 -11.57
C ALA A 193 7.27 -25.74 -11.74
N TRP A 194 6.38 -24.77 -11.88
CA TRP A 194 6.72 -23.37 -12.03
C TRP A 194 7.38 -22.87 -10.75
N GLN A 195 8.45 -22.10 -10.89
CA GLN A 195 9.10 -21.41 -9.78
C GLN A 195 9.41 -19.97 -10.21
N PRO A 196 9.33 -18.99 -9.30
CA PRO A 196 9.82 -17.66 -9.59
C PRO A 196 11.34 -17.69 -9.81
N PRO A 197 11.90 -16.78 -10.63
CA PRO A 197 13.33 -16.75 -10.94
C PRO A 197 14.22 -16.61 -9.70
N ASN A 198 13.73 -15.85 -8.71
CA ASN A 198 14.40 -15.59 -7.45
C ASN A 198 13.53 -16.10 -6.31
N LEU A 199 13.97 -17.20 -5.70
CA LEU A 199 13.34 -17.84 -4.56
C LEU A 199 13.89 -17.23 -3.27
N PRO A 200 13.05 -16.80 -2.31
CA PRO A 200 13.52 -16.49 -0.98
C PRO A 200 14.21 -17.72 -0.36
N PRO A 201 15.32 -17.56 0.40
CA PRO A 201 16.08 -18.69 0.94
C PRO A 201 15.26 -19.67 1.80
N HIS A 202 14.18 -19.18 2.42
CA HIS A 202 13.31 -19.96 3.31
C HIS A 202 12.26 -20.81 2.57
N TRP A 203 12.15 -20.73 1.24
CA TRP A 203 11.20 -21.54 0.46
C TRP A 203 11.73 -22.92 0.07
N GLY A 204 12.99 -23.24 0.38
CA GLY A 204 13.59 -24.55 0.12
C GLY A 204 13.44 -25.54 1.28
N ASP A 205 12.56 -25.29 2.24
CA ASP A 205 12.44 -26.12 3.45
C ASP A 205 11.87 -27.52 3.09
N PRO A 206 12.56 -28.63 3.43
CA PRO A 206 12.07 -29.99 3.21
C PRO A 206 10.72 -30.32 3.88
N ALA A 207 10.21 -29.47 4.80
CA ALA A 207 8.83 -29.56 5.29
C ALA A 207 7.76 -29.37 4.19
N ASP A 208 8.16 -28.90 3.00
CA ASP A 208 7.28 -28.59 1.87
C ASP A 208 7.01 -29.76 0.92
N GLY A 209 7.53 -30.96 1.22
CA GLY A 209 7.25 -32.17 0.46
C GLY A 209 7.89 -32.17 -0.93
N ASN A 210 9.19 -32.48 -0.99
CA ASN A 210 9.84 -32.96 -2.21
C ASN A 210 9.49 -34.42 -2.47
#